data_AF-A0A0F9TXK4-F1
#
_entry.id   AF-A0A0F9TXK4-F1
#
_cell.length_a   1.000
_cell.length_b   1.000
_cell.length_c   1.000
_cell.angle_alpha   90.00
_cell.angle_beta   90.00
_cell.angle_gamma   90.00
#
_symmetry.space_group_name_H-M   'P 1'
#
loop_
_entity.id
_entity.type
_entity.pdbx_description
1 polymer ?
#
loop_
_entity_poly.entity_id
_entity_poly.type
_entity_poly.pdbx_seq_one_letter_code
_entity_poly.pdbx_strand_id
1 'polypeptide(L)'
;FGGWYVKNLAADGITRFSVGMTEIEGTLGILFQYDNEDGRGIVLNRKTSIGTMELSTTGGGLKVLNDGNFQATDTYSQDISPSASERALYINSSGDIGVITSSKRYKENIVDLPDSISSKIYDLKTYQYDQIRGEKNQIGMTAEEVSELFPQCVSYLREEILGEICLAPGDCFIGTIGTKLVINKTTGKKIPDGINYGCLITPLIREVQKSNQEIQMLKDELCSTNNNTYSWCNNLYYCSTNPTRKETCTCLSGSKMTCYYETCGKSPWGRCTAGEWIKVTI
;
A
#
# COMPACT_ATOMS: atom_id res chain seq x y z
N PHE A 1 -27.36 -24.32 -35.58
CA PHE A 1 -26.69 -24.91 -34.39
C PHE A 1 -26.33 -26.36 -34.68
N GLY A 2 -25.08 -26.64 -35.04
CA GLY A 2 -24.56 -28.00 -35.16
C GLY A 2 -23.64 -28.30 -33.98
N GLY A 3 -24.21 -28.69 -32.83
CA GLY A 3 -23.44 -29.11 -31.66
C GLY A 3 -23.45 -30.62 -31.53
N TRP A 4 -22.31 -31.21 -31.20
CA TRP A 4 -22.26 -32.62 -30.80
C TRP A 4 -22.59 -32.70 -29.32
N TYR A 5 -23.76 -33.22 -29.00
CA TYR A 5 -24.14 -33.51 -27.63
C TYR A 5 -23.53 -34.84 -27.22
N VAL A 6 -22.50 -34.81 -26.38
CA VAL A 6 -22.05 -36.01 -25.69
C VAL A 6 -22.95 -36.17 -24.48
N LYS A 7 -23.90 -37.12 -24.57
CA LYS A 7 -24.73 -37.47 -23.42
C LYS A 7 -23.79 -37.99 -22.32
N ASN A 8 -23.80 -37.32 -21.18
CA ASN A 8 -22.91 -37.65 -20.10
C ASN A 8 -23.20 -39.06 -19.56
N LEU A 9 -22.16 -39.89 -19.46
CA LEU A 9 -22.23 -41.25 -18.90
C LEU A 9 -21.65 -41.31 -17.48
N ALA A 10 -21.24 -40.18 -16.90
CA ALA A 10 -20.77 -40.13 -15.52
C ALA A 10 -21.96 -40.07 -14.55
N ALA A 11 -22.01 -41.06 -13.66
CA ALA A 11 -22.86 -41.08 -12.48
C ALA A 11 -22.63 -39.82 -11.62
N ASP A 12 -23.72 -39.23 -11.16
CA ASP A 12 -23.87 -38.20 -10.13
C ASP A 12 -22.94 -36.97 -10.22
N GLY A 13 -23.45 -35.89 -10.84
CA GLY A 13 -23.00 -34.51 -10.55
C GLY A 13 -22.62 -33.63 -11.74
N ILE A 14 -22.54 -34.17 -12.96
CA ILE A 14 -22.24 -33.37 -14.16
C ILE A 14 -23.44 -33.40 -15.10
N THR A 15 -24.14 -32.28 -15.23
CA THR A 15 -25.40 -32.26 -15.98
C THR A 15 -25.21 -32.05 -17.47
N ARG A 16 -24.20 -31.25 -17.90
CA ARG A 16 -23.92 -31.01 -19.33
C ARG A 16 -22.43 -30.78 -19.61
N PHE A 17 -21.94 -31.45 -20.66
CA PHE A 17 -20.69 -31.13 -21.35
C PHE A 17 -21.02 -30.93 -22.83
N SER A 18 -20.77 -29.73 -23.34
CA SER A 18 -20.93 -29.42 -24.76
C SER A 18 -19.64 -28.87 -25.33
N VAL A 19 -19.30 -29.36 -26.53
CA VAL A 19 -18.27 -28.79 -27.39
C VAL A 19 -18.97 -28.39 -28.66
N GLY A 20 -19.01 -27.09 -28.93
CA GLY A 20 -19.70 -26.55 -30.09
C GLY A 20 -18.92 -25.41 -30.72
N MET A 21 -18.93 -25.35 -32.05
CA MET A 21 -18.60 -24.13 -32.78
C MET A 21 -19.90 -23.34 -32.93
N THR A 22 -19.93 -22.12 -32.42
CA THR A 22 -21.11 -21.26 -32.57
C THR A 22 -20.84 -20.28 -33.70
N GLU A 23 -21.64 -20.33 -34.77
CA GLU A 23 -21.77 -19.19 -35.69
C GLU A 23 -22.73 -18.18 -35.04
N ILE A 24 -22.24 -17.47 -34.04
CA ILE A 24 -22.82 -16.18 -33.64
C ILE A 24 -22.03 -15.15 -34.43
N GLU A 25 -22.71 -14.20 -35.09
CA GLU A 25 -22.07 -13.14 -35.89
C GLU A 25 -20.84 -12.56 -35.15
N GLY A 26 -19.64 -12.79 -35.70
CA GLY A 26 -18.37 -12.34 -35.13
C GLY A 26 -17.64 -13.30 -34.17
N THR A 27 -18.13 -14.51 -33.91
CA THR A 27 -17.47 -15.48 -33.02
C THR A 27 -17.04 -16.74 -33.79
N LEU A 28 -15.73 -16.99 -33.89
CA LEU A 28 -15.15 -18.26 -34.34
C LEU A 28 -14.39 -18.85 -33.15
N GLY A 29 -15.09 -19.62 -32.32
CA GLY A 29 -14.53 -20.19 -31.11
C GLY A 29 -15.10 -21.57 -30.80
N ILE A 30 -14.28 -22.43 -30.20
CA ILE A 30 -14.75 -23.66 -29.56
C ILE A 30 -15.26 -23.28 -28.18
N LEU A 31 -16.56 -23.46 -27.95
CA LEU A 31 -17.16 -23.30 -26.64
C LEU A 31 -16.93 -24.58 -25.84
N PHE A 32 -16.18 -24.48 -24.74
CA PHE A 32 -16.23 -25.48 -23.68
C PHE A 32 -17.13 -24.94 -22.59
N GLN A 33 -18.31 -25.55 -22.42
CA GLN A 33 -19.24 -25.24 -21.35
C GLN A 33 -19.36 -26.46 -20.44
N TYR A 34 -18.95 -26.27 -19.19
CA TYR A 34 -19.33 -27.12 -18.07
C TYR A 34 -20.44 -26.41 -17.31
N ASP A 35 -21.54 -27.09 -16.98
CA ASP A 35 -22.59 -26.54 -16.14
C ASP A 35 -23.04 -27.62 -15.15
N ASN A 36 -23.27 -27.23 -13.91
CA ASN A 36 -23.93 -28.07 -12.90
C ASN A 36 -25.38 -27.60 -12.73
N GLU A 37 -26.20 -28.34 -11.95
CA GLU A 37 -27.60 -27.94 -11.70
C GLU A 37 -27.74 -26.57 -11.02
N ASP A 38 -26.66 -26.02 -10.44
CA ASP A 38 -26.63 -24.74 -9.74
C ASP A 38 -26.29 -23.54 -10.65
N GLY A 39 -26.14 -23.74 -11.97
CA GLY A 39 -25.83 -22.66 -12.92
C GLY A 39 -24.41 -22.11 -12.81
N ARG A 40 -23.48 -22.90 -12.25
CA ARG A 40 -22.06 -22.56 -12.16
C ARG A 40 -21.31 -23.28 -13.26
N GLY A 41 -20.75 -22.50 -14.18
CA GLY A 41 -19.99 -23.03 -15.30
C GLY A 41 -18.65 -22.35 -15.52
N ILE A 42 -17.76 -23.07 -16.21
CA ILE A 42 -16.58 -22.49 -16.84
C ILE A 42 -16.90 -22.39 -18.31
N VAL A 43 -16.83 -21.16 -18.84
CA VAL A 43 -17.17 -20.85 -20.23
C VAL A 43 -15.94 -20.34 -20.95
N LEU A 44 -15.15 -21.23 -21.54
CA LEU A 44 -14.02 -20.79 -22.36
C LEU A 44 -14.56 -20.38 -23.73
N ASN A 45 -14.81 -19.09 -23.92
CA ASN A 45 -15.33 -18.52 -25.16
C ASN A 45 -14.35 -17.51 -25.76
N ARG A 46 -13.80 -17.84 -26.94
CA ARG A 46 -13.05 -16.88 -27.76
C ARG A 46 -14.03 -16.05 -28.59
N LYS A 47 -14.46 -14.90 -28.06
CA LYS A 47 -15.30 -13.96 -28.81
C LYS A 47 -14.41 -13.10 -29.72
N THR A 48 -14.56 -13.25 -31.04
CA THR A 48 -13.82 -12.53 -32.11
C THR A 48 -12.34 -12.92 -32.33
N SER A 49 -11.69 -12.28 -33.30
CA SER A 49 -10.29 -12.47 -33.70
C SER A 49 -9.28 -12.26 -32.55
N ILE A 50 -9.71 -11.73 -31.40
CA ILE A 50 -8.86 -11.34 -30.27
C ILE A 50 -9.30 -12.11 -29.02
N GLY A 51 -8.38 -12.88 -28.43
CA GLY A 51 -8.67 -13.91 -27.42
C GLY A 51 -8.98 -13.37 -26.03
N THR A 52 -10.25 -13.12 -25.72
CA THR A 52 -10.73 -12.95 -24.34
C THR A 52 -11.05 -14.30 -23.71
N MET A 53 -10.62 -14.53 -22.47
CA MET A 53 -11.07 -15.66 -21.64
C MET A 53 -11.99 -15.11 -20.55
N GLU A 54 -13.21 -15.63 -20.49
CA GLU A 54 -14.21 -15.25 -19.49
C GLU A 54 -14.48 -16.44 -18.56
N LEU A 55 -14.21 -16.29 -17.27
CA LEU A 55 -14.58 -17.31 -16.27
C LEU A 55 -15.79 -16.76 -15.53
N SER A 56 -16.99 -17.03 -16.06
CA SER A 56 -18.24 -16.49 -15.54
C SER A 56 -19.18 -17.61 -15.11
N THR A 57 -19.67 -17.50 -13.87
CA THR A 57 -20.90 -18.16 -13.44
C THR A 57 -22.05 -17.16 -13.56
N THR A 58 -23.28 -17.63 -13.69
CA THR A 58 -24.48 -16.80 -13.86
C THR A 58 -24.67 -15.84 -12.65
N GLY A 59 -23.96 -14.70 -12.62
CA GLY A 59 -23.95 -13.74 -11.50
C GLY A 59 -22.58 -13.34 -10.93
N GLY A 60 -21.48 -13.53 -11.67
CA GLY A 60 -20.15 -13.06 -11.25
C GLY A 60 -19.04 -13.75 -12.01
N GLY A 61 -18.26 -12.97 -12.76
CA GLY A 61 -17.15 -13.50 -13.55
C GLY A 61 -15.88 -12.66 -13.48
N LEU A 62 -14.74 -13.34 -13.58
CA LEU A 62 -13.45 -12.71 -13.85
C LEU A 62 -13.26 -12.66 -15.36
N LYS A 63 -13.04 -11.45 -15.87
CA LYS A 63 -12.78 -11.16 -17.27
C LYS A 63 -11.33 -10.74 -17.43
N VAL A 64 -10.60 -11.44 -18.30
CA VAL A 64 -9.27 -11.01 -18.76
C VAL A 64 -9.44 -10.32 -20.11
N LEU A 65 -9.14 -9.02 -20.15
CA LEU A 65 -9.20 -8.20 -21.34
C LEU A 65 -7.90 -8.31 -22.15
N ASN A 66 -7.98 -7.96 -23.42
CA ASN A 66 -6.86 -8.01 -24.36
C ASN A 66 -5.79 -6.93 -24.12
N ASP A 67 -6.10 -5.91 -23.32
CA ASP A 67 -5.16 -4.90 -22.83
C ASP A 67 -4.45 -5.31 -21.53
N GLY A 68 -4.66 -6.56 -21.10
CA GLY A 68 -4.10 -7.10 -19.85
C GLY A 68 -4.90 -6.75 -18.59
N ASN A 69 -6.00 -6.02 -18.72
CA ASN A 69 -6.83 -5.70 -17.56
C ASN A 69 -7.61 -6.93 -17.06
N PHE A 70 -7.61 -7.10 -15.74
CA PHE A 70 -8.45 -8.06 -15.04
C PHE A 70 -9.65 -7.33 -14.45
N GLN A 71 -10.86 -7.69 -14.89
CA GLN A 71 -12.11 -7.11 -14.39
C GLN A 71 -12.91 -8.20 -13.68
N ALA A 72 -13.23 -7.99 -12.41
CA ALA A 72 -14.24 -8.77 -11.71
C ALA A 72 -15.50 -7.91 -11.62
N THR A 73 -16.44 -8.13 -12.54
CA THR A 73 -17.55 -7.19 -12.78
C THR A 73 -18.47 -7.04 -11.57
N ASP A 74 -18.54 -8.06 -10.70
CA ASP A 74 -19.41 -8.10 -9.52
C ASP A 74 -18.68 -7.95 -8.18
N THR A 75 -17.35 -7.72 -8.15
CA THR A 75 -16.63 -7.50 -6.87
C THR A 75 -17.02 -6.20 -6.17
N TYR A 76 -17.65 -5.26 -6.88
CA TYR A 76 -18.22 -4.05 -6.28
C TYR A 76 -19.58 -4.28 -5.60
N SER A 77 -20.20 -5.46 -5.75
CA SER A 77 -21.54 -5.75 -5.21
C SER A 77 -21.54 -6.29 -3.78
N GLN A 78 -20.38 -6.72 -3.27
CA GLN A 78 -20.24 -7.16 -1.89
C GLN A 78 -19.31 -6.21 -1.16
N ASP A 79 -19.85 -5.53 -0.14
CA ASP A 79 -19.03 -4.88 0.86
C ASP A 79 -18.10 -5.95 1.46
N ILE A 80 -16.83 -5.94 1.06
CA ILE A 80 -15.79 -6.64 1.80
C ILE A 80 -15.72 -5.87 3.12
N SER A 81 -16.40 -6.42 4.13
CA SER A 81 -16.52 -5.79 5.44
C SER A 81 -15.11 -5.63 5.99
N PRO A 82 -14.68 -4.41 6.39
CA PRO A 82 -13.31 -4.07 6.78
C PRO A 82 -12.90 -4.82 8.04
N SER A 83 -12.66 -6.10 7.87
CA SER A 83 -12.16 -7.02 8.88
C SER A 83 -10.66 -6.89 8.88
N ALA A 84 -10.03 -7.11 10.04
CA ALA A 84 -8.57 -6.99 10.22
C ALA A 84 -7.73 -7.97 9.37
N SER A 85 -8.35 -8.74 8.46
CA SER A 85 -7.74 -9.76 7.62
C SER A 85 -7.66 -9.42 6.13
N GLU A 86 -8.23 -8.28 5.71
CA GLU A 86 -8.15 -7.82 4.33
C GLU A 86 -6.72 -7.48 3.91
N ARG A 87 -6.41 -7.75 2.64
CA ARG A 87 -5.08 -7.49 2.07
C ARG A 87 -5.23 -6.85 0.71
N ALA A 88 -4.47 -5.77 0.51
CA ALA A 88 -4.26 -5.23 -0.83
C ALA A 88 -3.53 -6.26 -1.70
N LEU A 89 -4.01 -6.44 -2.93
CA LEU A 89 -3.33 -7.20 -3.96
C LEU A 89 -2.29 -6.32 -4.64
N TYR A 90 -1.13 -6.90 -4.92
CA TYR A 90 -0.01 -6.25 -5.57
C TYR A 90 0.40 -7.06 -6.80
N ILE A 91 0.89 -6.38 -7.83
CA ILE A 91 1.44 -6.99 -9.03
C ILE A 91 2.95 -6.73 -9.03
N ASN A 92 3.76 -7.78 -9.10
CA ASN A 92 5.22 -7.63 -9.15
C ASN A 92 5.71 -7.39 -10.59
N SER A 93 7.00 -7.15 -10.78
CA SER A 93 7.58 -6.86 -12.10
C SER A 93 7.57 -8.05 -13.09
N SER A 94 7.28 -9.25 -12.62
CA SER A 94 7.11 -10.46 -13.43
C SER A 94 5.65 -10.68 -13.84
N GLY A 95 4.72 -9.84 -13.35
CA GLY A 95 3.28 -9.98 -13.56
C GLY A 95 2.58 -10.87 -12.54
N ASP A 96 3.27 -11.35 -11.50
CA ASP A 96 2.65 -12.17 -10.47
C ASP A 96 1.77 -11.31 -9.56
N ILE A 97 0.55 -11.79 -9.31
CA ILE A 97 -0.39 -11.18 -8.37
C ILE A 97 -0.20 -11.83 -7.00
N GLY A 98 -0.02 -11.02 -5.96
CA GLY A 98 0.17 -11.51 -4.60
C GLY A 98 -0.08 -10.46 -3.53
N VAL A 99 0.37 -10.74 -2.31
CA VAL A 99 0.28 -9.84 -1.17
C VAL A 99 1.66 -9.56 -0.61
N ILE A 100 1.90 -8.34 -0.14
CA ILE A 100 3.16 -7.99 0.52
C ILE A 100 3.19 -8.64 1.91
N THR A 101 4.27 -9.36 2.21
CA THR A 101 4.54 -9.84 3.57
C THR A 101 5.57 -8.94 4.25
N SER A 102 5.35 -8.59 5.51
CA SER A 102 6.24 -7.66 6.25
C SER A 102 6.70 -8.23 7.60
N SER A 103 6.53 -9.54 7.82
CA SER A 103 6.90 -10.19 9.09
C SER A 103 8.42 -10.26 9.27
N LYS A 104 8.87 -10.07 10.51
CA LYS A 104 10.29 -10.22 10.91
C LYS A 104 10.88 -11.57 10.51
N ARG A 105 10.08 -12.64 10.43
CA ARG A 105 10.53 -13.98 10.01
C ARG A 105 11.02 -14.07 8.56
N TYR A 106 10.68 -13.09 7.72
CA TYR A 106 11.10 -13.01 6.31
C TYR A 106 12.12 -11.90 6.08
N LYS A 107 12.73 -11.36 7.14
CA LYS A 107 13.66 -10.21 7.08
C LYS A 107 14.92 -10.51 7.88
N GLU A 108 16.05 -10.09 7.35
CA GLU A 108 17.36 -10.12 8.01
C GLU A 108 17.97 -8.71 8.03
N ASN A 109 19.01 -8.50 8.85
CA ASN A 109 19.73 -7.21 8.94
C ASN A 109 18.82 -5.99 9.16
N ILE A 110 17.85 -6.12 10.07
CA ILE A 110 16.92 -5.03 10.41
C ILE A 110 17.67 -3.98 11.22
N VAL A 111 17.91 -2.83 10.60
CA VAL A 111 18.54 -1.64 11.17
C VAL A 111 17.60 -0.44 11.04
N ASP A 112 17.84 0.60 11.83
CA ASP A 112 17.08 1.85 11.73
C ASP A 112 17.29 2.52 10.37
N LEU A 113 16.26 3.20 9.87
CA LEU A 113 16.33 3.92 8.61
C LEU A 113 17.30 5.11 8.75
N PRO A 114 18.38 5.19 7.94
CA PRO A 114 19.33 6.28 8.02
C PRO A 114 18.69 7.62 7.66
N ASP A 115 19.05 8.66 8.41
CA ASP A 115 18.60 10.04 8.15
C ASP A 115 18.96 10.51 6.73
N SER A 116 20.07 10.04 6.15
CA SER A 116 20.48 10.35 4.77
C SER A 116 19.53 9.79 3.70
N ILE A 117 18.69 8.82 4.07
CA ILE A 117 17.65 8.27 3.19
C ILE A 117 16.32 8.95 3.46
N SER A 118 15.93 9.13 4.72
CA SER A 118 14.63 9.72 5.06
C SER A 118 14.54 11.21 4.73
N SER A 119 15.61 11.98 4.94
CA SER A 119 15.64 13.43 4.65
C SER A 119 15.44 13.80 3.18
N LYS A 120 15.70 12.86 2.25
CA LYS A 120 15.41 13.06 0.81
C LYS A 120 13.92 13.32 0.54
N ILE A 121 13.03 13.00 1.47
CA ILE A 121 11.60 13.27 1.35
C ILE A 121 11.32 14.78 1.21
N TYR A 122 12.19 15.63 1.77
CA TYR A 122 12.04 17.09 1.70
C TYR A 122 12.33 17.67 0.31
N ASP A 123 13.07 16.94 -0.52
CA ASP A 123 13.39 17.34 -1.89
C ASP A 123 12.31 16.90 -2.90
N LEU A 124 11.32 16.13 -2.45
CA LEU A 124 10.20 15.71 -3.29
C LEU A 124 9.27 16.88 -3.59
N LYS A 125 8.90 17.02 -4.86
CA LYS A 125 7.93 18.00 -5.31
C LYS A 125 6.59 17.34 -5.57
N THR A 126 5.53 18.00 -5.12
CA THR A 126 4.15 17.61 -5.39
C THR A 126 3.52 18.56 -6.39
N TYR A 127 2.69 18.01 -7.27
CA TYR A 127 2.03 18.74 -8.34
C TYR A 127 0.52 18.54 -8.27
N GLN A 128 -0.21 19.57 -8.65
CA GLN A 128 -1.56 19.42 -9.16
C GLN A 128 -1.47 19.36 -10.69
N TYR A 129 -2.05 18.33 -11.32
CA TYR A 129 -1.91 18.08 -12.75
C TYR A 129 -3.20 17.55 -13.37
N ASP A 130 -3.26 17.64 -14.69
CA ASP A 130 -4.33 17.09 -15.52
C ASP A 130 -3.81 15.91 -16.32
N GLN A 131 -4.57 14.81 -16.35
CA GLN A 131 -4.25 13.73 -17.28
C GLN A 131 -4.55 14.17 -18.73
N ILE A 132 -3.69 13.75 -19.67
CA ILE A 132 -3.81 14.10 -21.11
C ILE A 132 -5.15 13.60 -21.68
N ARG A 133 -5.65 12.46 -21.19
CA ARG A 133 -6.92 11.84 -21.61
C ARG A 133 -7.70 11.28 -20.42
N GLY A 134 -7.79 12.04 -19.34
CA GLY A 134 -8.43 11.56 -18.12
C GLY A 134 -8.84 12.69 -17.21
N GLU A 135 -8.84 12.38 -15.92
CA GLU A 135 -9.30 13.30 -14.89
C GLU A 135 -8.41 14.54 -14.77
N LYS A 136 -9.05 15.61 -14.30
CA LYS A 136 -8.45 16.93 -14.11
C LYS A 136 -8.18 17.16 -12.62
N ASN A 137 -7.26 18.08 -12.31
CA ASN A 137 -6.92 18.51 -10.95
C ASN A 137 -6.48 17.38 -9.99
N GLN A 138 -5.76 16.40 -10.52
CA GLN A 138 -5.18 15.31 -9.73
C GLN A 138 -3.97 15.82 -8.95
N ILE A 139 -3.70 15.25 -7.78
CA ILE A 139 -2.54 15.60 -6.95
C ILE A 139 -1.58 14.40 -6.93
N GLY A 140 -0.29 14.65 -7.14
CA GLY A 140 0.70 13.58 -7.09
C GLY A 140 2.13 14.05 -7.30
N MET A 141 2.99 13.13 -7.68
CA MET A 141 4.41 13.33 -7.97
C MET A 141 4.72 12.78 -9.36
N THR A 142 5.85 13.19 -9.95
CA THR A 142 6.33 12.63 -11.22
C THR A 142 7.29 11.46 -10.96
N ALA A 143 7.18 10.39 -11.75
CA ALA A 143 8.02 9.20 -11.55
C ALA A 143 9.51 9.53 -11.79
N GLU A 144 9.80 10.49 -12.66
CA GLU A 144 11.12 10.98 -12.99
C GLU A 144 11.83 11.57 -11.77
N GLU A 145 11.21 12.54 -11.09
CA GLU A 145 11.82 13.17 -9.91
C GLU A 145 11.93 12.19 -8.75
N VAL A 146 10.92 11.33 -8.54
CA VAL A 146 11.01 10.27 -7.52
C VAL A 146 12.14 9.30 -7.84
N SER A 147 12.41 9.01 -9.12
CA SER A 147 13.47 8.05 -9.50
C SER A 147 14.88 8.56 -9.17
N GLU A 148 15.09 9.88 -9.11
CA GLU A 148 16.38 10.48 -8.75
C GLU A 148 16.65 10.37 -7.25
N LEU A 149 15.62 10.51 -6.43
CA LEU A 149 15.73 10.52 -4.96
C LEU A 149 15.54 9.13 -4.34
N PHE A 150 14.53 8.40 -4.82
CA PHE A 150 14.04 7.10 -4.35
C PHE A 150 13.83 6.10 -5.51
N PRO A 151 14.89 5.67 -6.22
CA PRO A 151 14.77 4.76 -7.37
C PRO A 151 14.09 3.43 -7.03
N GLN A 152 14.18 2.97 -5.78
CA GLN A 152 13.52 1.76 -5.30
C GLN A 152 11.98 1.87 -5.18
N CYS A 153 11.45 3.10 -5.20
CA CYS A 153 10.02 3.36 -5.09
C CYS A 153 9.35 3.57 -6.47
N VAL A 154 10.07 3.32 -7.56
CA VAL A 154 9.61 3.59 -8.94
C VAL A 154 9.54 2.30 -9.75
N SER A 155 8.44 2.13 -10.50
CA SER A 155 8.35 1.15 -11.58
C SER A 155 8.80 1.79 -12.89
N TYR A 156 9.46 1.00 -13.73
CA TYR A 156 9.99 1.44 -15.01
C TYR A 156 9.20 0.84 -16.17
N LEU A 157 9.07 1.61 -17.24
CA LEU A 157 8.36 1.21 -18.44
C LEU A 157 8.96 -0.06 -19.03
N ARG A 158 8.09 -0.99 -19.41
CA ARG A 158 8.44 -2.25 -20.08
C ARG A 158 7.75 -2.33 -21.42
N GLU A 159 8.46 -2.91 -22.39
CA GLU A 159 7.88 -3.27 -23.68
C GLU A 159 7.85 -4.78 -23.85
N GLU A 160 6.81 -5.25 -24.55
CA GLU A 160 6.66 -6.64 -24.94
C GLU A 160 7.70 -7.01 -25.99
N ILE A 161 8.28 -8.19 -25.83
CA ILE A 161 9.10 -8.83 -26.86
C ILE A 161 8.17 -9.77 -27.61
N LEU A 162 7.89 -9.42 -28.86
CA LEU A 162 7.17 -10.29 -29.77
C LEU A 162 8.10 -11.36 -30.33
N GLY A 163 7.62 -12.59 -30.36
CA GLY A 163 8.32 -13.72 -30.92
C GLY A 163 7.33 -14.76 -31.46
N GLU A 164 7.87 -15.72 -32.18
CA GLU A 164 7.07 -16.83 -32.70
C GLU A 164 6.77 -17.82 -31.56
N ILE A 165 5.48 -18.08 -31.35
CA ILE A 165 4.96 -19.06 -30.40
C ILE A 165 4.27 -20.14 -31.22
N CYS A 166 4.79 -21.37 -31.13
CA CYS A 166 4.25 -22.52 -31.84
C CYS A 166 3.51 -23.43 -30.88
N LEU A 167 2.22 -23.70 -31.17
CA LEU A 167 1.41 -24.64 -30.40
C LEU A 167 1.57 -26.08 -30.94
N ALA A 168 1.89 -26.20 -32.22
CA ALA A 168 2.20 -27.46 -32.91
C ALA A 168 3.14 -27.18 -34.11
N PRO A 169 3.78 -28.21 -34.68
CA PRO A 169 4.57 -28.05 -35.91
C PRO A 169 3.70 -27.43 -37.03
N GLY A 170 4.10 -26.25 -37.51
CA GLY A 170 3.38 -25.52 -38.56
C GLY A 170 2.20 -24.66 -38.09
N ASP A 171 1.89 -24.65 -36.79
CA ASP A 171 0.87 -23.79 -36.17
C ASP A 171 1.53 -22.80 -35.21
N CYS A 172 2.10 -21.74 -35.80
CA CYS A 172 2.83 -20.71 -35.10
C CYS A 172 2.17 -19.34 -35.30
N PHE A 173 2.19 -18.52 -34.27
CA PHE A 173 1.74 -17.13 -34.34
C PHE A 173 2.72 -16.22 -33.62
N ILE A 174 2.71 -14.94 -33.97
CA ILE A 174 3.50 -13.94 -33.28
C ILE A 174 2.76 -13.54 -31.99
N GLY A 175 3.41 -13.73 -30.85
CA GLY A 175 2.89 -13.35 -29.54
C GLY A 175 3.98 -12.86 -28.60
N THR A 176 3.57 -12.39 -27.41
CA THR A 176 4.50 -11.91 -26.39
C THR A 176 5.24 -13.08 -25.76
N ILE A 177 6.55 -13.16 -26.00
CA ILE A 177 7.44 -14.19 -25.44
C ILE A 177 8.21 -13.70 -24.20
N GLY A 178 8.08 -12.42 -23.87
CA GLY A 178 8.70 -11.83 -22.70
C GLY A 178 8.48 -10.32 -22.64
N THR A 179 9.04 -9.70 -21.61
CA THR A 179 9.09 -8.25 -21.49
C THR A 179 10.52 -7.80 -21.24
N LYS A 180 10.87 -6.60 -21.67
CA LYS A 180 12.14 -5.96 -21.33
C LYS A 180 11.93 -4.52 -20.92
N LEU A 181 12.85 -4.00 -20.13
CA LEU A 181 12.86 -2.60 -19.74
C LEU A 181 13.13 -1.72 -20.97
N VAL A 182 12.35 -0.64 -21.10
CA VAL A 182 12.58 0.37 -22.12
C VAL A 182 13.72 1.27 -21.67
N ILE A 183 14.72 1.41 -22.53
CA ILE A 183 15.85 2.30 -22.34
C ILE A 183 15.71 3.48 -23.29
N ASN A 184 15.80 4.70 -22.76
CA ASN A 184 15.84 5.89 -23.59
C ASN A 184 17.11 5.85 -24.46
N LYS A 185 16.92 5.83 -25.78
CA LYS A 185 18.02 5.69 -26.75
C LYS A 185 19.04 6.83 -26.69
N THR A 186 18.62 8.01 -26.24
CA THR A 186 19.47 9.19 -26.15
C THR A 186 20.26 9.23 -24.85
N THR A 187 19.62 8.88 -23.72
CA THR A 187 20.25 9.01 -22.39
C THR A 187 20.84 7.71 -21.85
N GLY A 188 20.47 6.56 -22.43
CA GLY A 188 20.85 5.24 -21.92
C GLY A 188 20.19 4.88 -20.58
N LYS A 189 19.28 5.71 -20.06
CA LYS A 189 18.60 5.49 -18.77
C LYS A 189 17.26 4.75 -18.96
N LYS A 190 16.87 3.99 -17.93
CA LYS A 190 15.52 3.41 -17.83
C LYS A 190 14.49 4.54 -17.74
N ILE A 191 13.31 4.32 -18.30
CA ILE A 191 12.21 5.31 -18.31
C ILE A 191 11.30 5.05 -17.10
N PRO A 192 11.24 5.96 -16.10
CA PRO A 192 10.28 5.89 -15.00
C PRO A 192 8.84 5.89 -15.52
N ASP A 193 7.94 5.16 -14.87
CA ASP A 193 6.56 4.99 -15.34
C ASP A 193 5.53 5.13 -14.21
N GLY A 194 5.78 4.50 -13.06
CA GLY A 194 4.86 4.52 -11.93
C GLY A 194 5.57 4.71 -10.59
N ILE A 195 4.82 5.16 -9.60
CA ILE A 195 5.31 5.39 -8.22
C ILE A 195 4.60 4.43 -7.27
N ASN A 196 5.37 3.70 -6.49
CA ASN A 196 4.89 2.98 -5.32
C ASN A 196 4.86 3.94 -4.12
N TYR A 197 3.74 4.63 -3.90
CA TYR A 197 3.59 5.58 -2.79
C TYR A 197 3.80 4.92 -1.41
N GLY A 198 3.50 3.63 -1.26
CA GLY A 198 3.73 2.90 -0.01
C GLY A 198 5.20 2.89 0.41
N CYS A 199 6.12 2.95 -0.55
CA CYS A 199 7.56 3.02 -0.32
C CYS A 199 8.01 4.37 0.28
N LEU A 200 7.24 5.45 0.07
CA LEU A 200 7.54 6.79 0.59
C LEU A 200 6.97 7.04 2.00
N ILE A 201 6.06 6.19 2.47
CA ILE A 201 5.45 6.33 3.80
C ILE A 201 6.49 6.11 4.90
N THR A 202 7.37 5.13 4.76
CA THR A 202 8.38 4.82 5.78
C THR A 202 9.37 5.99 6.03
N PRO A 203 10.00 6.59 5.00
CA PRO A 203 10.83 7.77 5.21
C PRO A 203 10.05 8.97 5.76
N LEU A 204 8.80 9.17 5.33
CA LEU A 204 7.94 10.22 5.89
C LEU A 204 7.67 10.03 7.38
N ILE A 205 7.34 8.81 7.82
CA ILE A 205 7.14 8.49 9.24
C ILE A 205 8.40 8.81 10.05
N ARG A 206 9.58 8.47 9.54
CA ARG A 206 10.85 8.75 10.21
C ARG A 206 11.07 10.25 10.40
N GLU A 207 10.82 11.06 9.39
CA GLU A 207 10.95 12.52 9.50
C GLU A 207 9.89 13.13 10.43
N VAL A 208 8.66 12.64 10.42
CA VAL A 208 7.62 13.08 11.38
C VAL A 208 8.02 12.76 12.82
N GLN A 209 8.57 11.57 13.08
CA GLN A 209 9.09 11.20 14.40
C GLN A 209 10.22 12.11 14.84
N LYS A 210 11.14 12.45 13.92
CA LYS A 210 12.26 13.36 14.17
C LYS A 210 11.77 14.78 14.48
N SER A 211 10.88 15.34 13.67
CA SER A 211 10.29 16.65 13.94
C SER A 211 9.57 16.70 15.29
N ASN A 212 8.89 15.61 15.69
CA ASN A 212 8.27 15.54 17.01
C ASN A 212 9.32 15.55 18.14
N GLN A 213 10.46 14.88 17.98
CA GLN A 213 11.55 14.91 18.96
C GLN A 213 12.15 16.32 19.08
N GLU A 214 12.42 16.99 17.97
CA GLU A 214 12.93 18.36 17.94
C GLU A 214 11.95 19.34 18.59
N ILE A 215 10.65 19.21 18.31
CA ILE A 215 9.60 20.01 18.96
C ILE A 215 9.62 19.81 20.48
N GLN A 216 9.82 18.58 20.97
CA GLN A 216 9.88 18.35 22.43
C GLN A 216 11.14 18.96 23.04
N MET A 217 12.30 18.81 22.39
CA MET A 217 13.53 19.45 22.85
C MET A 217 13.40 20.97 22.93
N LEU A 218 12.81 21.61 21.90
CA LEU A 218 12.56 23.05 21.90
C LEU A 218 11.57 23.46 22.98
N LYS A 219 10.53 22.65 23.24
CA LYS A 219 9.60 22.90 24.35
C LYS A 219 10.32 22.83 25.70
N ASP A 220 11.15 21.82 25.92
CA ASP A 220 11.90 21.64 27.16
C ASP A 220 12.89 22.80 27.37
N GLU A 221 13.59 23.21 26.31
CA GLU A 221 14.49 24.37 26.32
C GLU A 221 13.73 25.65 26.70
N LEU A 222 12.60 25.93 26.03
CA LEU A 222 11.77 27.10 26.33
C LEU A 222 11.24 27.09 27.78
N CYS A 223 10.79 25.95 28.28
CA CYS A 223 10.35 25.81 29.67
C CYS A 223 11.49 25.95 30.69
N SER A 224 12.74 25.68 30.30
CA SER A 224 13.91 25.89 31.15
C SER A 224 14.32 27.37 31.26
N THR A 225 13.99 28.19 30.26
CA THR A 225 14.39 29.61 30.18
C THR A 225 13.48 30.57 30.97
N ASN A 226 13.12 30.27 32.22
CA ASN A 226 12.31 31.14 33.13
C ASN A 226 10.99 31.73 32.59
N ASN A 227 10.62 31.46 31.34
CA ASN A 227 9.45 32.00 30.66
C ASN A 227 8.36 30.92 30.64
N ASN A 228 7.88 30.57 31.84
CA ASN A 228 6.80 29.60 32.07
C ASN A 228 5.42 30.13 31.66
N THR A 229 5.37 30.99 30.63
CA THR A 229 4.13 31.57 30.11
C THR A 229 3.42 30.64 29.13
N TYR A 230 4.13 29.63 28.60
CA TYR A 230 3.55 28.66 27.67
C TYR A 230 2.72 27.58 28.40
N SER A 231 1.53 27.29 27.85
CA SER A 231 0.60 26.33 28.42
C SER A 231 1.17 24.90 28.56
N TRP A 232 2.07 24.50 27.67
CA TRP A 232 2.70 23.16 27.70
C TRP A 232 3.79 23.00 28.76
N CYS A 233 4.31 24.09 29.33
CA CYS A 233 5.23 24.03 30.48
C CYS A 233 4.52 23.64 31.78
N ASN A 234 3.19 23.71 31.80
CA ASN A 234 2.37 23.60 33.02
C ASN A 234 1.88 22.18 33.32
N ASN A 235 2.12 21.22 32.41
CA ASN A 235 1.66 19.83 32.57
C ASN A 235 2.47 19.03 33.59
N LEU A 236 3.51 19.61 34.19
CA LEU A 236 4.34 18.92 35.16
C LEU A 236 3.80 18.97 36.59
N TYR A 237 2.72 19.71 36.87
CA TYR A 237 2.22 19.85 38.25
C TYR A 237 0.68 19.78 38.35
N TYR A 238 0.16 18.96 39.25
CA TYR A 238 -1.27 19.00 39.65
C TYR A 238 -1.41 19.19 41.16
N CYS A 239 -2.45 19.91 41.60
CA CYS A 239 -2.79 20.13 43.00
C CYS A 239 -3.50 18.89 43.54
N SER A 240 -2.84 18.11 44.42
CA SER A 240 -3.41 16.90 45.03
C SER A 240 -3.81 17.14 46.48
N THR A 241 -5.03 16.76 46.83
CA THR A 241 -5.56 16.84 48.20
C THR A 241 -5.33 15.55 49.01
N ASN A 242 -4.64 14.55 48.45
CA ASN A 242 -4.46 13.25 49.07
C ASN A 242 -3.06 13.10 49.71
N PRO A 243 -2.93 13.19 51.04
CA PRO A 243 -1.64 13.24 51.75
C PRO A 243 -0.85 11.92 51.75
N THR A 244 -1.37 10.86 51.12
CA THR A 244 -0.77 9.51 51.17
C THR A 244 0.12 9.15 49.99
N ARG A 245 0.21 9.97 48.94
CA ARG A 245 1.20 9.79 47.86
C ARG A 245 2.48 10.60 48.14
N LYS A 246 3.35 10.06 48.99
CA LYS A 246 4.74 10.50 49.07
C LYS A 246 5.52 9.89 47.90
N GLU A 247 5.44 10.51 46.73
CA GLU A 247 6.44 10.23 45.70
C GLU A 247 7.77 10.84 46.18
N THR A 248 8.73 9.96 46.41
CA THR A 248 10.03 10.27 46.98
C THR A 248 10.87 10.95 45.90
N CYS A 249 11.06 12.27 46.00
CA CYS A 249 12.03 12.99 45.18
C CYS A 249 13.43 12.40 45.43
N THR A 250 13.93 11.59 44.50
CA THR A 250 15.25 10.99 44.61
C THR A 250 16.26 11.94 43.98
N CYS A 251 17.14 12.51 44.81
CA CYS A 251 18.27 13.29 44.33
C CYS A 251 19.31 12.35 43.71
N LEU A 252 19.63 12.51 42.42
CA LEU A 252 20.81 11.90 41.83
C LEU A 252 22.06 12.61 42.36
N SER A 253 22.80 11.90 43.22
CA SER A 253 23.97 12.39 43.94
C SER A 253 25.14 12.70 43.01
N GLY A 254 25.69 13.90 43.11
CA GLY A 254 26.92 14.27 42.44
C GLY A 254 27.38 15.66 42.84
N SER A 255 27.99 15.76 44.02
CA SER A 255 28.74 16.90 44.59
C SER A 255 27.98 18.10 45.22
N LYS A 256 28.05 18.09 46.56
CA LYS A 256 28.06 19.19 47.57
C LYS A 256 26.99 20.30 47.52
N MET A 257 26.17 20.27 48.58
CA MET A 257 25.58 21.42 49.31
C MET A 257 24.64 22.34 48.53
N THR A 258 23.37 21.95 48.42
CA THR A 258 22.19 22.66 48.98
C THR A 258 20.93 21.96 48.52
N CYS A 259 20.31 21.14 49.38
CA CYS A 259 18.91 20.79 49.21
C CYS A 259 18.09 22.00 49.68
N TYR A 260 17.71 22.89 48.76
CA TYR A 260 16.74 23.93 49.05
C TYR A 260 15.38 23.26 49.32
N TYR A 261 15.00 23.19 50.60
CA TYR A 261 13.64 22.88 51.04
C TYR A 261 12.67 24.08 50.86
N GLU A 262 13.09 25.15 50.16
CA GLU A 262 12.33 26.40 50.05
C GLU A 262 11.60 26.63 48.71
N THR A 263 11.58 25.66 47.79
CA THR A 263 10.76 25.76 46.58
C THR A 263 9.77 24.60 46.40
N CYS A 264 8.97 24.30 47.44
CA CYS A 264 7.50 24.26 47.23
C CYS A 264 6.90 25.69 47.27
N GLY A 265 7.77 26.70 47.17
CA GLY A 265 7.48 28.10 46.97
C GLY A 265 6.60 28.31 45.75
N LYS A 266 5.49 29.01 46.00
CA LYS A 266 4.62 29.69 45.04
C LYS A 266 4.77 29.21 43.60
N SER A 267 4.02 28.17 43.29
CA SER A 267 3.50 28.01 41.93
C SER A 267 3.05 29.40 41.41
N PRO A 268 3.39 29.80 40.17
CA PRO A 268 2.90 31.05 39.59
C PRO A 268 1.35 31.09 39.48
N TRP A 269 0.68 29.97 39.79
CA TRP A 269 -0.75 29.72 39.64
C TRP A 269 -1.60 29.93 40.91
N GLY A 270 -1.04 30.56 41.96
CA GLY A 270 -1.76 30.87 43.21
C GLY A 270 -1.64 29.79 44.31
N ARG A 271 -2.43 29.94 45.39
CA ARG A 271 -2.46 28.97 46.51
C ARG A 271 -3.29 27.75 46.14
N CYS A 272 -2.71 26.54 46.18
CA CYS A 272 -3.46 25.29 46.24
C CYS A 272 -4.12 25.24 47.64
N THR A 273 -5.41 25.56 47.72
CA THR A 273 -6.13 25.82 48.99
C THR A 273 -6.42 24.57 49.82
N ALA A 274 -6.28 23.37 49.23
CA ALA A 274 -6.61 22.10 49.88
C ALA A 274 -5.58 20.99 49.66
N GLY A 275 -4.36 21.30 49.21
CA GLY A 275 -3.36 20.28 48.83
C GLY A 275 -1.94 20.77 48.57
N GLU A 276 -1.10 19.89 48.02
CA GLU A 276 0.27 20.20 47.58
C GLU A 276 0.41 20.04 46.05
N TRP A 277 1.29 20.84 45.44
CA TRP A 277 1.62 20.70 44.02
C TRP A 277 2.56 19.50 43.83
N ILE A 278 2.10 18.46 43.15
CA ILE A 278 2.88 17.26 42.88
C ILE A 278 3.49 17.34 41.49
N LYS A 279 4.81 17.15 41.39
CA LYS A 279 5.51 17.04 40.10
C LYS A 279 5.23 15.67 39.49
N VAL A 280 4.66 15.62 38.29
CA VAL A 280 4.53 14.37 37.55
C VAL A 280 5.85 14.08 36.85
N THR A 281 6.49 12.97 37.21
CA THR A 281 7.60 12.43 36.42
C THR A 281 6.97 11.51 35.37
N ILE A 282 7.07 11.90 34.09
CA ILE A 282 6.64 11.05 32.96
C ILE A 282 7.77 10.06 32.65
#